data_AF-A0A397AV57-F1
#
_entry.id   AF-A0A397AV57-F1
#
_cell.length_a   1.000
_cell.length_b   1.000
_cell.length_c   1.000
_cell.angle_alpha   90.00
_cell.angle_beta   90.00
_cell.angle_gamma   90.00
#
_symmetry.space_group_name_H-M   'P 1'
#
loop_
_entity.id
_entity.type
_entity.pdbx_description
1 polymer ?
#
loop_
_entity_poly.entity_id
_entity_poly.type
_entity_poly.pdbx_seq_one_letter_code
_entity_poly.pdbx_strand_id
1 'polypeptide(L)'
;MHVGIIVAYYANINSLVTLLPCWDCDLASAEGTDRWQNVFGFLAFICVGVVALTSLPYVRRNHYEVFRTAHFLFVPAAIFASMHRVPILYSVFASLVLYLINHMYSRETTRAPISVARATAMPADVIELTFHTTTHYAPGGTVWVRVPALSHSQWHPFSIASSPLHTPGLVTIYVKCLGNWTTGLYHYIQECKRKRFPPLMYLDGGSAFTASRTTMVPSAYRHVLFIAGGIGVTVLMGQITHALYTPPHKTVWLVWHVRQSEMLLQFHDWLRDLEALASMNGSRLYIRLHVTRDPLAIFNVSDHHKGIVPCFDVHAKPVEATPQANLSFARRTWMALLAFVCSGGLLTLALYGNALQTAQGNYWPLQRFVACCAVVGGCAVAYFVVSAASSVLPSQQLPVDMTTLPPKPATDTVLFLLKYNVQTIRVDWTVLLNEIQQQIALDDMVGVFVSGPKPLIRDVDDNIQGRPTFHVHHHHFLI
;
A
#
# COMPACT_ATOMS: atom_id res chain seq x y z
N MET A 1 -8.80 1.81 32.76
CA MET A 1 -8.16 2.53 33.89
C MET A 1 -8.74 3.93 34.06
N HIS A 2 -8.64 4.83 33.07
CA HIS A 2 -9.09 6.24 33.18
C HIS A 2 -10.57 6.43 33.56
N VAL A 3 -11.50 5.68 32.96
CA VAL A 3 -12.94 5.76 33.30
C VAL A 3 -13.22 5.29 34.74
N GLY A 4 -12.54 4.23 35.19
CA GLY A 4 -12.67 3.74 36.55
C GLY A 4 -12.21 4.77 37.59
N ILE A 5 -11.15 5.53 37.28
CA ILE A 5 -10.67 6.62 38.13
C ILE A 5 -11.69 7.77 38.18
N ILE A 6 -12.29 8.15 37.06
CA ILE A 6 -13.32 9.19 37.00
C ILE A 6 -14.55 8.77 37.83
N VAL A 7 -15.05 7.55 37.62
CA VAL A 7 -16.20 7.04 38.37
C VAL A 7 -15.88 6.95 39.87
N ALA A 8 -14.71 6.45 40.24
CA ALA A 8 -14.27 6.39 41.64
C ALA A 8 -14.13 7.79 42.25
N TYR A 9 -13.60 8.77 41.51
CA TYR A 9 -13.51 10.16 41.95
C TYR A 9 -14.89 10.75 42.23
N TYR A 10 -15.83 10.63 41.29
CA TYR A 10 -17.21 11.14 41.45
C TYR A 10 -18.00 10.40 42.53
N ALA A 11 -17.73 9.11 42.74
CA ALA A 11 -18.25 8.34 43.87
C ALA A 11 -17.71 8.87 45.21
N ASN A 12 -16.41 9.15 45.28
CA ASN A 12 -15.76 9.64 46.50
C ASN A 12 -16.26 11.04 46.93
N ILE A 13 -16.67 11.88 45.98
CA ILE A 13 -17.26 13.21 46.25
C ILE A 13 -18.80 13.21 46.26
N ASN A 14 -19.46 12.04 46.33
CA ASN A 14 -20.92 11.88 46.31
C ASN A 14 -21.64 12.62 45.15
N SER A 15 -20.96 12.81 44.02
CA SER A 15 -21.47 13.55 42.86
C SER A 15 -21.67 12.66 41.63
N LEU A 16 -21.96 11.37 41.80
CA LEU A 16 -22.18 10.44 40.67
C LEU A 16 -23.28 10.88 39.71
N VAL A 17 -24.28 11.62 40.21
CA VAL A 17 -25.36 12.19 39.38
C VAL A 17 -24.82 13.11 38.28
N THR A 18 -23.62 13.70 38.46
CA THR A 18 -22.98 14.54 37.44
C THR A 18 -22.46 13.77 36.21
N LEU A 19 -22.45 12.43 36.25
CA LEU A 19 -22.11 11.57 35.11
C LEU A 19 -23.34 11.23 34.25
N LEU A 20 -24.54 11.55 34.73
CA LEU A 20 -25.82 11.28 34.06
C LEU A 20 -26.35 12.53 33.35
N PRO A 21 -27.14 12.37 32.27
CA PRO A 21 -27.76 13.50 31.60
C PRO A 21 -28.75 14.21 32.53
N CYS A 22 -28.87 15.52 32.39
CA CYS A 22 -29.93 16.31 33.02
C CYS A 22 -30.86 16.86 31.94
N TRP A 23 -32.15 16.56 32.05
CA TRP A 23 -33.15 16.94 31.05
C TRP A 23 -33.87 18.25 31.39
N ASP A 24 -33.96 18.58 32.69
CA ASP A 24 -34.63 19.78 33.20
C ASP A 24 -33.65 20.84 33.75
N CYS A 25 -32.36 20.74 33.38
CA CYS A 25 -31.32 21.68 33.82
C CYS A 25 -31.12 22.82 32.81
N ASP A 26 -30.72 23.98 33.32
CA ASP A 26 -30.23 25.06 32.46
C ASP A 26 -28.89 24.64 31.85
N LEU A 27 -28.86 24.44 30.53
CA LEU A 27 -27.66 23.97 29.80
C LEU A 27 -26.51 24.97 29.89
N ALA A 28 -26.80 26.26 30.06
CA ALA A 28 -25.84 27.35 30.21
C ALA A 28 -25.17 27.36 31.59
N SER A 29 -25.80 26.75 32.60
CA SER A 29 -25.22 26.61 33.93
C SER A 29 -23.96 25.74 33.88
N ALA A 30 -23.02 25.99 34.79
CA ALA A 30 -21.79 25.20 34.91
C ALA A 30 -22.12 23.71 35.12
N GLU A 31 -23.10 23.41 35.97
CA GLU A 31 -23.53 22.04 36.26
C GLU A 31 -24.19 21.36 35.05
N GLY A 32 -25.10 22.05 34.35
CA GLY A 32 -25.74 21.52 33.15
C GLY A 32 -24.72 21.26 32.03
N THR A 33 -23.78 22.18 31.85
CA THR A 33 -22.67 22.03 30.90
C THR A 33 -21.79 20.83 31.24
N ASP A 34 -21.34 20.70 32.49
CA ASP A 34 -20.45 19.61 32.91
C ASP A 34 -21.10 18.24 32.79
N ARG A 35 -22.37 18.11 33.18
CA ARG A 35 -23.16 16.87 33.03
C ARG A 35 -23.21 16.39 31.59
N TRP A 36 -23.61 17.27 30.67
CA TRP A 36 -23.70 16.92 29.25
C TRP A 36 -22.33 16.70 28.60
N GLN A 37 -21.30 17.47 28.97
CA GLN A 37 -19.94 17.19 28.53
C GLN A 37 -19.49 15.78 28.94
N ASN A 38 -19.73 15.37 30.19
CA ASN A 38 -19.42 14.02 30.66
C ASN A 38 -20.15 12.94 29.85
N VAL A 39 -21.45 13.11 29.60
CA VAL A 39 -22.24 12.18 28.78
C VAL A 39 -21.67 12.03 27.38
N PHE A 40 -21.33 13.13 26.69
CA PHE A 40 -20.69 13.06 25.37
C PHE A 40 -19.31 12.37 25.44
N GLY A 41 -18.55 12.60 26.52
CA GLY A 41 -17.30 11.88 26.77
C GLY A 41 -17.48 10.37 26.89
N PHE A 42 -18.51 9.91 27.62
CA PHE A 42 -18.84 8.48 27.74
C PHE A 42 -19.30 7.88 26.41
N LEU A 43 -20.15 8.58 25.66
CA LEU A 43 -20.61 8.10 24.35
C LEU A 43 -19.43 7.96 23.37
N ALA A 44 -18.52 8.93 23.34
CA ALA A 44 -17.29 8.84 22.55
C ALA A 44 -16.42 7.65 22.99
N PHE A 45 -16.26 7.46 24.30
CA PHE A 45 -15.50 6.35 24.86
C PHE A 45 -16.09 4.98 24.49
N ILE A 46 -17.41 4.81 24.55
CA ILE A 46 -18.10 3.58 24.14
C ILE A 46 -17.83 3.30 22.66
N CYS A 47 -17.98 4.31 21.80
CA CYS A 47 -17.72 4.16 20.36
C CYS A 47 -16.28 3.70 20.09
N VAL A 48 -15.29 4.37 20.69
CA VAL A 48 -13.87 3.99 20.56
C VAL A 48 -13.59 2.61 21.17
N GLY A 49 -14.25 2.25 22.27
CA GLY A 49 -14.17 0.94 22.89
C GLY A 49 -14.63 -0.18 21.96
N VAL A 50 -15.76 0.00 21.28
CA VAL A 50 -16.26 -0.96 20.27
C VAL A 50 -15.29 -1.05 19.09
N VAL A 51 -14.77 0.09 18.61
CA VAL A 51 -13.74 0.09 17.55
C VAL A 51 -12.50 -0.69 17.99
N ALA A 52 -12.02 -0.48 19.21
CA ALA A 52 -10.83 -1.15 19.73
C ALA A 52 -11.03 -2.66 19.86
N LEU A 53 -12.16 -3.10 20.41
CA LEU A 53 -12.49 -4.53 20.58
C LEU A 53 -12.62 -5.23 19.22
N THR A 54 -13.31 -4.61 18.26
CA THR A 54 -13.46 -5.18 16.91
C THR A 54 -12.17 -5.12 16.09
N SER A 55 -11.22 -4.26 16.47
CA SER A 55 -9.89 -4.16 15.84
C SER A 55 -8.87 -5.18 16.36
N LEU A 56 -9.23 -6.01 17.34
CA LEU A 56 -8.35 -7.07 17.86
C LEU A 56 -7.94 -8.03 16.74
N PRO A 57 -6.68 -8.54 16.73
CA PRO A 57 -6.16 -9.38 15.65
C PRO A 57 -7.02 -10.60 15.34
N TYR A 58 -7.65 -11.19 16.35
CA TYR A 58 -8.57 -12.32 16.19
C TYR A 58 -9.83 -11.93 15.40
N VAL A 59 -10.53 -10.87 15.83
CA VAL A 59 -11.77 -10.41 15.18
C VAL A 59 -11.47 -9.91 13.76
N ARG A 60 -10.42 -9.11 13.58
CA ARG A 60 -10.05 -8.59 12.26
C ARG A 60 -9.69 -9.68 11.24
N ARG A 61 -9.12 -10.81 11.70
CA ARG A 61 -8.74 -11.94 10.83
C ARG A 61 -9.91 -12.86 10.50
N ASN A 62 -10.81 -13.09 11.45
CA ASN A 62 -11.88 -14.10 11.32
C ASN A 62 -13.24 -13.48 10.95
N HIS A 63 -13.48 -12.21 11.31
CA HIS A 63 -14.75 -11.50 11.13
C HIS A 63 -14.51 -10.09 10.56
N TYR A 64 -13.85 -10.03 9.40
CA TYR A 64 -13.44 -8.77 8.76
C TYR A 64 -14.61 -7.81 8.51
N GLU A 65 -15.79 -8.31 8.15
CA GLU A 65 -16.99 -7.50 7.89
C GLU A 65 -17.50 -6.76 9.13
N VAL A 66 -17.46 -7.43 10.30
CA VAL A 66 -17.80 -6.81 11.59
C VAL A 66 -16.79 -5.74 11.94
N PHE A 67 -15.50 -6.05 11.82
CA PHE A 67 -14.42 -5.08 11.99
C PHE A 67 -14.64 -3.85 11.11
N ARG A 68 -14.85 -4.05 9.80
CA ARG A 68 -15.01 -2.96 8.82
C ARG A 68 -16.20 -2.07 9.15
N THR A 69 -17.34 -2.67 9.47
CA THR A 69 -18.58 -1.94 9.76
C THR A 69 -18.47 -1.17 11.08
N ALA A 70 -18.00 -1.83 12.15
CA ALA A 70 -17.83 -1.19 13.46
C ALA A 70 -16.76 -0.09 13.44
N HIS A 71 -15.76 -0.18 12.55
CA HIS A 71 -14.73 0.85 12.44
C HIS A 71 -15.32 2.23 12.14
N PHE A 72 -16.40 2.32 11.36
CA PHE A 72 -17.08 3.59 11.05
C PHE A 72 -17.66 4.31 12.27
N LEU A 73 -17.73 3.66 13.44
CA LEU A 73 -18.05 4.33 14.72
C LEU A 73 -17.03 5.43 15.09
N PHE A 74 -15.88 5.53 14.40
CA PHE A 74 -14.99 6.68 14.53
C PHE A 74 -15.70 8.01 14.19
N VAL A 75 -16.71 8.00 13.30
CA VAL A 75 -17.46 9.20 12.90
C VAL A 75 -18.30 9.75 14.06
N PRO A 76 -19.25 8.99 14.65
CA PRO A 76 -19.97 9.46 15.83
C PRO A 76 -19.04 9.70 17.03
N ALA A 77 -17.95 8.92 17.18
CA ALA A 77 -16.95 9.18 18.22
C ALA A 77 -16.32 10.57 18.09
N ALA A 78 -15.95 11.01 16.88
CA ALA A 78 -15.37 12.33 16.64
C ALA A 78 -16.37 13.46 16.94
N ILE A 79 -17.65 13.27 16.60
CA ILE A 79 -18.72 14.23 16.93
C ILE A 79 -18.87 14.35 18.44
N PHE A 80 -19.07 13.25 19.16
CA PHE A 80 -19.23 13.25 20.61
C PHE A 80 -17.98 13.78 21.33
N ALA A 81 -16.77 13.44 20.86
CA ALA A 81 -15.53 13.98 21.42
C ALA A 81 -15.42 15.51 21.23
N SER A 82 -15.86 16.03 20.08
CA SER A 82 -15.91 17.48 19.83
C SER A 82 -16.94 18.18 20.73
N MET A 83 -18.04 17.51 21.06
CA MET A 83 -19.05 18.00 22.01
C MET A 83 -18.58 17.93 23.46
N HIS A 84 -17.70 16.97 23.81
CA HIS A 84 -17.11 16.84 25.14
C HIS A 84 -16.20 18.03 25.49
N ARG A 85 -15.24 18.38 24.61
CA ARG A 85 -14.30 19.50 24.84
C ARG A 85 -13.94 20.23 23.56
N VAL A 86 -13.99 21.56 23.58
CA VAL A 86 -13.67 22.42 22.41
C VAL A 86 -12.26 22.17 21.84
N PRO A 87 -11.19 22.00 22.63
CA PRO A 87 -9.86 21.76 22.07
C PRO A 87 -9.74 20.52 21.17
N ILE A 88 -10.58 19.50 21.38
CA ILE A 88 -10.61 18.29 20.54
C ILE A 88 -10.99 18.63 19.10
N LEU A 89 -11.82 19.65 18.89
CA LEU A 89 -12.22 20.11 17.56
C LEU A 89 -11.01 20.52 16.71
N TYR A 90 -9.96 21.11 17.30
CA TYR A 90 -8.74 21.46 16.56
C TYR A 90 -7.97 20.22 16.09
N SER A 91 -7.94 19.17 16.91
CA SER A 91 -7.35 17.88 16.53
C SER A 91 -8.17 17.19 15.44
N VAL A 92 -9.50 17.25 15.52
CA VAL A 92 -10.40 16.72 14.48
C VAL A 92 -10.22 17.50 13.18
N PHE A 93 -10.14 18.83 13.24
CA PHE A 93 -9.85 19.70 12.09
C PHE A 93 -8.54 19.32 11.42
N ALA A 94 -7.43 19.29 12.17
CA ALA A 94 -6.12 18.93 11.63
C ALA A 94 -6.14 17.53 10.98
N SER A 95 -6.75 16.55 11.65
CA SER A 95 -6.85 15.17 11.15
C SER A 95 -7.69 15.08 9.87
N LEU A 96 -8.83 15.77 9.82
CA LEU A 96 -9.74 15.75 8.67
C LEU A 96 -9.12 16.44 7.46
N VAL A 97 -8.47 17.59 7.66
CA VAL A 97 -7.76 18.30 6.59
C VAL A 97 -6.67 17.41 5.99
N LEU A 98 -5.84 16.76 6.82
CA LEU A 98 -4.82 15.82 6.33
C LEU A 98 -5.41 14.62 5.59
N TYR A 99 -6.47 14.01 6.14
CA TYR A 99 -7.17 12.90 5.51
C TYR A 99 -7.70 13.28 4.11
N LEU A 100 -8.29 14.46 3.98
CA LEU A 100 -8.85 14.91 2.72
C LEU A 100 -7.80 15.33 1.72
N ILE A 101 -6.72 15.96 2.15
CA ILE A 101 -5.58 16.24 1.27
C ILE A 101 -5.10 14.93 0.63
N ASN A 102 -4.93 13.87 1.42
CA ASN A 102 -4.56 12.56 0.89
C ASN A 102 -5.61 12.02 -0.09
N HIS A 103 -6.90 12.08 0.28
CA HIS A 103 -7.97 11.58 -0.58
C HIS A 103 -8.13 12.40 -1.88
N MET A 104 -7.89 13.70 -1.85
CA MET A 104 -7.90 14.57 -3.03
C MET A 104 -6.77 14.18 -3.97
N TYR A 105 -5.56 13.94 -3.43
CA TYR A 105 -4.43 13.47 -4.23
C TYR A 105 -4.71 12.12 -4.89
N SER A 106 -5.17 11.14 -4.11
CA SER A 106 -5.53 9.82 -4.63
C SER A 106 -6.67 9.90 -5.65
N ARG A 107 -7.67 10.76 -5.45
CA ARG A 107 -8.78 10.89 -6.40
C ARG A 107 -8.28 11.43 -7.74
N GLU A 108 -7.41 12.43 -7.74
CA GLU A 108 -6.85 13.00 -8.98
C GLU A 108 -6.05 11.97 -9.78
N THR A 109 -5.26 11.12 -9.12
CA THR A 109 -4.49 10.06 -9.78
C THR A 109 -5.38 8.90 -10.28
N THR A 110 -6.60 8.78 -9.74
CA THR A 110 -7.51 7.63 -10.00
C THR A 110 -8.81 8.01 -10.72
N ARG A 111 -8.90 9.22 -11.31
CA ARG A 111 -10.12 9.67 -12.02
C ARG A 111 -10.41 8.86 -13.28
N ALA A 112 -9.35 8.52 -14.00
CA ALA A 112 -9.41 7.76 -15.24
C ALA A 112 -8.80 6.37 -15.03
N PRO A 113 -9.29 5.36 -15.76
CA PRO A 113 -8.62 4.07 -15.79
C PRO A 113 -7.23 4.19 -16.39
N ILE A 114 -6.34 3.29 -16.00
CA ILE A 114 -4.97 3.29 -16.53
C ILE A 114 -4.90 2.68 -17.93
N SER A 115 -3.97 3.18 -18.74
CA SER A 115 -3.61 2.55 -20.00
C SER A 115 -2.74 1.31 -19.75
N VAL A 116 -3.33 0.14 -19.92
CA VAL A 116 -2.66 -1.17 -19.76
C VAL A 116 -1.87 -1.45 -21.04
N ALA A 117 -0.55 -1.60 -20.91
CA ALA A 117 0.30 -2.00 -22.03
C ALA A 117 0.29 -3.53 -22.21
N ARG A 118 0.37 -4.26 -21.10
CA ARG A 118 0.39 -5.72 -21.10
C ARG A 118 -0.31 -6.29 -19.86
N ALA A 119 -1.10 -7.34 -20.05
CA ALA A 119 -1.71 -8.09 -18.95
C ALA A 119 -1.69 -9.59 -19.25
N THR A 120 -0.90 -10.32 -18.47
CA THR A 120 -0.63 -11.74 -18.71
C THR A 120 -0.82 -12.55 -17.44
N ALA A 121 -1.72 -13.53 -17.49
CA ALA A 121 -1.78 -14.60 -16.49
C ALA A 121 -0.67 -15.62 -16.79
N MET A 122 0.32 -15.71 -15.89
CA MET A 122 1.50 -16.57 -16.01
C MET A 122 1.26 -17.93 -15.33
N PRO A 123 2.10 -18.95 -15.63
CA PRO A 123 2.19 -20.16 -14.81
C PRO A 123 2.52 -19.84 -13.33
N ALA A 124 2.41 -20.80 -12.41
CA ALA A 124 2.69 -20.63 -10.98
C ALA A 124 1.84 -19.57 -10.24
N ASP A 125 0.62 -19.33 -10.73
CA ASP A 125 -0.39 -18.42 -10.17
C ASP A 125 0.14 -16.98 -9.97
N VAL A 126 0.88 -16.48 -10.96
CA VAL A 126 1.36 -15.09 -11.02
C VAL A 126 0.72 -14.35 -12.18
N ILE A 127 0.48 -13.06 -12.01
CA ILE A 127 -0.04 -12.15 -13.02
C ILE A 127 1.02 -11.09 -13.27
N GLU A 128 1.40 -10.90 -14.52
CA GLU A 128 2.21 -9.77 -14.98
C GLU A 128 1.28 -8.67 -15.48
N LEU A 129 1.44 -7.46 -14.93
CA LEU A 129 0.73 -6.29 -15.39
C LEU A 129 1.74 -5.18 -15.68
N THR A 130 1.67 -4.63 -16.90
CA THR A 130 2.46 -3.49 -17.33
C THR A 130 1.53 -2.36 -17.76
N PHE A 131 1.79 -1.16 -17.24
CA PHE A 131 0.98 0.03 -17.49
C PHE A 131 1.84 1.16 -18.04
N HIS A 132 1.25 2.04 -18.85
CA HIS A 132 1.89 3.27 -19.26
C HIS A 132 1.90 4.29 -18.12
N THR A 133 3.04 4.95 -17.91
CA THR A 133 3.22 6.05 -16.97
C THR A 133 3.91 7.22 -17.64
N THR A 134 3.53 8.44 -17.27
CA THR A 134 4.25 9.68 -17.63
C THR A 134 5.03 10.24 -16.45
N THR A 135 4.97 9.57 -15.31
CA THR A 135 5.56 10.04 -14.05
C THR A 135 6.78 9.22 -13.69
N HIS A 136 7.82 9.90 -13.23
CA HIS A 136 8.97 9.23 -12.65
C HIS A 136 8.57 8.39 -11.43
N TYR A 137 9.08 7.16 -11.38
CA TYR A 137 8.87 6.25 -10.27
C TYR A 137 10.19 5.73 -9.73
N ALA A 138 10.19 5.35 -8.46
CA ALA A 138 11.32 4.69 -7.83
C ALA A 138 11.19 3.16 -8.02
N PRO A 139 12.24 2.47 -8.49
CA PRO A 139 12.26 1.01 -8.48
C PRO A 139 12.05 0.46 -7.06
N GLY A 140 11.27 -0.61 -6.93
CA GLY A 140 10.87 -1.15 -5.63
C GLY A 140 9.85 -0.31 -4.86
N GLY A 141 9.36 0.79 -5.45
CA GLY A 141 8.23 1.57 -4.92
C GLY A 141 6.93 0.76 -4.90
N THR A 142 5.85 1.36 -4.39
CA THR A 142 4.54 0.69 -4.28
C THR A 142 3.47 1.43 -5.06
N VAL A 143 2.60 0.68 -5.72
CA VAL A 143 1.37 1.16 -6.37
C VAL A 143 0.16 0.46 -5.78
N TRP A 144 -0.99 1.12 -5.79
CA TRP A 144 -2.27 0.53 -5.39
C TRP A 144 -3.13 0.31 -6.63
N VAL A 145 -3.70 -0.88 -6.75
CA VAL A 145 -4.52 -1.26 -7.90
C VAL A 145 -5.94 -1.55 -7.45
N ARG A 146 -6.91 -1.01 -8.20
CA ARG A 146 -8.33 -1.34 -8.08
C ARG A 146 -8.86 -1.85 -9.41
N VAL A 147 -9.60 -2.95 -9.35
CA VAL A 147 -10.29 -3.56 -10.50
C VAL A 147 -11.78 -3.62 -10.20
N PRO A 148 -12.61 -2.75 -10.81
CA PRO A 148 -14.05 -2.67 -10.52
C PRO A 148 -14.80 -3.98 -10.70
N ALA A 149 -14.37 -4.84 -11.63
CA ALA A 149 -14.95 -6.16 -11.87
C ALA A 149 -14.79 -7.12 -10.67
N LEU A 150 -13.84 -6.84 -9.76
CA LEU A 150 -13.62 -7.60 -8.53
C LEU A 150 -14.24 -6.91 -7.32
N SER A 151 -14.05 -5.59 -7.23
CA SER A 151 -14.58 -4.76 -6.14
C SER A 151 -14.59 -3.29 -6.52
N HIS A 152 -15.69 -2.61 -6.21
CA HIS A 152 -15.81 -1.17 -6.44
C HIS A 152 -14.97 -0.31 -5.50
N SER A 153 -14.57 -0.84 -4.33
CA SER A 153 -13.94 -0.05 -3.26
C SER A 153 -12.58 -0.58 -2.80
N GLN A 154 -12.22 -1.84 -3.08
CA GLN A 154 -10.96 -2.41 -2.62
C GLN A 154 -9.78 -1.97 -3.49
N TRP A 155 -8.72 -1.52 -2.82
CA TRP A 155 -7.42 -1.19 -3.40
C TRP A 155 -6.37 -2.11 -2.80
N HIS A 156 -5.53 -2.71 -3.63
CA HIS A 156 -4.49 -3.65 -3.20
C HIS A 156 -3.09 -3.14 -3.56
N PRO A 157 -2.12 -3.16 -2.63
CA PRO A 157 -0.78 -2.67 -2.88
C PRO A 157 0.08 -3.71 -3.59
N PHE A 158 0.90 -3.28 -4.55
CA PHE A 158 1.88 -4.11 -5.25
C PHE A 158 3.19 -3.35 -5.47
N SER A 159 4.29 -4.09 -5.41
CA SER A 159 5.63 -3.55 -5.58
C SER A 159 5.99 -3.40 -7.07
N ILE A 160 6.60 -2.28 -7.41
CA ILE A 160 7.09 -1.98 -8.75
C ILE A 160 8.34 -2.81 -9.01
N ALA A 161 8.24 -3.73 -9.98
CA ALA A 161 9.30 -4.65 -10.37
C ALA A 161 10.14 -4.13 -11.56
N SER A 162 9.69 -3.07 -12.23
CA SER A 162 10.42 -2.44 -13.33
C SER A 162 11.41 -1.37 -12.85
N SER A 163 12.31 -0.96 -13.74
CA SER A 163 13.18 0.21 -13.58
C SER A 163 12.87 1.23 -14.68
N PRO A 164 12.76 2.53 -14.36
CA PRO A 164 12.49 3.55 -15.37
C PRO A 164 13.66 3.71 -16.37
N LEU A 165 14.85 3.21 -16.05
CA LEU A 165 16.00 3.18 -16.95
C LEU A 165 15.93 2.02 -17.96
N HIS A 166 15.28 0.92 -17.58
CA HIS A 166 15.17 -0.27 -18.42
C HIS A 166 13.94 -0.22 -19.32
N THR A 167 12.80 0.21 -18.77
CA THR A 167 11.54 0.32 -19.49
C THR A 167 10.95 1.72 -19.31
N PRO A 168 11.51 2.75 -19.98
CA PRO A 168 11.03 4.13 -19.87
C PRO A 168 9.54 4.25 -20.22
N GLY A 169 8.79 4.98 -19.40
CA GLY A 169 7.35 5.19 -19.61
C GLY A 169 6.46 3.97 -19.30
N LEU A 170 7.02 2.87 -18.78
CA LEU A 170 6.28 1.68 -18.39
C LEU A 170 6.55 1.32 -16.92
N VAL A 171 5.50 0.88 -16.23
CA VAL A 171 5.56 0.32 -14.86
C VAL A 171 5.07 -1.11 -14.91
N THR A 172 5.88 -2.05 -14.45
CA THR A 172 5.50 -3.47 -14.35
C THR A 172 5.37 -3.90 -12.89
N ILE A 173 4.30 -4.61 -12.58
CA ILE A 173 4.08 -5.29 -11.30
C ILE A 173 3.81 -6.77 -11.54
N TYR A 174 4.15 -7.58 -10.55
CA TYR A 174 3.81 -9.00 -10.52
C TYR A 174 2.94 -9.31 -9.30
N VAL A 175 1.80 -9.94 -9.55
CA VAL A 175 0.79 -10.24 -8.53
C VAL A 175 0.69 -11.76 -8.36
N LYS A 176 1.04 -12.28 -7.18
CA LYS A 176 0.84 -13.70 -6.85
C LYS A 176 -0.56 -13.94 -6.29
N CYS A 177 -1.21 -15.02 -6.71
CA CYS A 177 -2.50 -15.44 -6.16
C CYS A 177 -2.29 -15.98 -4.74
N LEU A 178 -2.75 -15.22 -3.75
CA LEU A 178 -2.60 -15.53 -2.32
C LEU A 178 -3.93 -15.42 -1.57
N GLY A 179 -4.99 -14.88 -2.20
CA GLY A 179 -6.31 -14.73 -1.60
C GLY A 179 -7.36 -14.39 -2.65
N ASN A 180 -8.61 -14.25 -2.21
CA ASN A 180 -9.78 -14.16 -3.09
C ASN A 180 -9.66 -13.06 -4.15
N TRP A 181 -9.16 -11.87 -3.80
CA TRP A 181 -9.02 -10.77 -4.75
C TRP A 181 -7.95 -11.05 -5.81
N THR A 182 -6.77 -11.56 -5.42
CA THR A 182 -5.67 -11.82 -6.37
C THR A 182 -5.96 -13.03 -7.25
N THR A 183 -6.62 -14.05 -6.73
CA THR A 183 -7.15 -15.18 -7.52
C THR A 183 -8.26 -14.73 -8.48
N GLY A 184 -9.17 -13.86 -8.02
CA GLY A 184 -10.20 -13.27 -8.87
C GLY A 184 -9.59 -12.46 -10.02
N LEU A 185 -8.53 -11.69 -9.75
CA LEU A 185 -7.78 -10.96 -10.77
C LEU A 185 -7.19 -11.90 -11.82
N TYR A 186 -6.61 -13.03 -11.41
CA TYR A 186 -6.05 -14.03 -12.34
C TYR A 186 -7.09 -14.50 -13.35
N HIS A 187 -8.28 -14.91 -12.87
CA HIS A 187 -9.37 -15.35 -13.72
C HIS A 187 -9.96 -14.20 -14.56
N TYR A 188 -10.04 -12.99 -14.02
CA TYR A 188 -10.48 -11.82 -14.76
C TYR A 188 -9.58 -11.53 -15.97
N ILE A 189 -8.25 -11.59 -15.80
CA ILE A 189 -7.30 -11.41 -16.91
C ILE A 189 -7.44 -12.53 -17.96
N GLN A 190 -7.61 -13.78 -17.54
CA GLN A 190 -7.87 -14.89 -18.46
C GLN A 190 -9.16 -14.68 -19.28
N GLU A 191 -10.23 -14.22 -18.63
CA GLU A 191 -11.51 -13.96 -19.26
C GLU A 191 -11.46 -12.76 -20.22
N CYS A 192 -10.81 -11.66 -19.81
CA CYS A 192 -10.51 -10.51 -20.65
C CYS A 192 -9.79 -10.93 -21.93
N LYS A 193 -8.76 -11.79 -21.81
CA LYS A 193 -8.08 -12.35 -22.97
C LYS A 193 -9.01 -13.17 -23.85
N ARG A 194 -9.77 -14.10 -23.27
CA ARG A 194 -10.69 -14.98 -24.01
C ARG A 194 -11.70 -14.19 -24.83
N LYS A 195 -12.21 -13.09 -24.27
CA LYS A 195 -13.15 -12.16 -24.91
C LYS A 195 -12.47 -11.05 -25.73
N ARG A 196 -11.13 -10.98 -25.76
CA ARG A 196 -10.33 -9.91 -26.38
C ARG A 196 -10.73 -8.51 -25.92
N PHE A 197 -10.97 -8.35 -24.62
CA PHE A 197 -11.36 -7.09 -24.01
C PHE A 197 -10.24 -6.55 -23.12
N PRO A 198 -9.84 -5.27 -23.27
CA PRO A 198 -8.79 -4.67 -22.44
C PRO A 198 -9.28 -4.57 -20.99
N PRO A 199 -8.50 -5.04 -20.00
CA PRO A 199 -8.96 -5.03 -18.62
C PRO A 199 -9.08 -3.61 -18.06
N LEU A 200 -10.18 -3.34 -17.36
CA LEU A 200 -10.45 -2.04 -16.75
C LEU A 200 -9.87 -1.99 -15.33
N MET A 201 -8.88 -1.14 -15.12
CA MET A 201 -8.23 -0.97 -13.81
C MET A 201 -7.90 0.48 -13.53
N TYR A 202 -7.75 0.80 -12.24
CA TYR A 202 -7.27 2.08 -11.75
C TYR A 202 -6.00 1.87 -10.94
N LEU A 203 -5.08 2.82 -11.03
CA LEU A 203 -3.81 2.78 -10.31
C LEU A 203 -3.63 4.07 -9.52
N ASP A 204 -3.30 3.94 -8.24
CA ASP A 204 -2.82 5.06 -7.43
C ASP A 204 -1.35 4.85 -7.09
N GLY A 205 -0.50 5.79 -7.50
CA GLY A 205 0.91 5.78 -7.10
C GLY A 205 1.10 6.25 -5.65
N GLY A 206 0.24 7.13 -5.14
CA GLY A 206 0.47 7.79 -3.86
C GLY A 206 1.86 8.46 -3.75
N SER A 207 2.32 8.67 -2.51
CA SER A 207 3.66 9.19 -2.23
C SER A 207 4.77 8.14 -2.38
N ALA A 208 4.44 6.86 -2.16
CA ALA A 208 5.37 5.73 -2.22
C ALA A 208 5.84 5.37 -3.64
N PHE A 209 5.11 5.80 -4.68
CA PHE A 209 5.52 5.67 -6.08
C PHE A 209 6.81 6.44 -6.40
N THR A 210 6.99 7.61 -5.75
CA THR A 210 8.12 8.52 -5.98
C THR A 210 9.14 8.52 -4.84
N ALA A 211 8.82 7.90 -3.69
CA ALA A 211 9.67 7.95 -2.51
C ALA A 211 10.93 7.08 -2.71
N SER A 212 12.00 7.75 -3.13
CA SER A 212 13.29 7.21 -3.58
C SER A 212 14.27 6.84 -2.44
N ARG A 213 14.06 7.30 -1.19
CA ARG A 213 15.12 7.25 -0.16
C ARG A 213 15.31 5.92 0.58
N THR A 214 14.29 5.09 0.70
CA THR A 214 14.40 3.80 1.42
C THR A 214 14.45 2.59 0.50
N THR A 215 14.19 2.76 -0.80
CA THR A 215 14.16 1.66 -1.78
C THR A 215 15.22 1.73 -2.85
N MET A 216 15.92 2.86 -3.04
CA MET A 216 17.05 2.89 -3.95
C MET A 216 18.31 2.44 -3.23
N VAL A 217 19.09 1.59 -3.90
CA VAL A 217 20.41 1.19 -3.44
C VAL A 217 21.31 2.43 -3.38
N PRO A 218 21.86 2.79 -2.21
CA PRO A 218 22.79 3.91 -2.11
C PRO A 218 23.97 3.75 -3.07
N SER A 219 24.40 4.86 -3.69
CA SER A 219 25.56 4.88 -4.59
C SER A 219 26.86 4.48 -3.87
N ALA A 220 26.91 4.68 -2.55
CA ALA A 220 28.05 4.31 -1.70
C ALA A 220 28.37 2.80 -1.70
N TYR A 221 27.39 1.93 -1.96
CA TYR A 221 27.66 0.49 -2.05
C TYR A 221 28.18 0.13 -3.43
N ARG A 222 29.45 -0.25 -3.50
CA ARG A 222 30.08 -0.87 -4.68
C ARG A 222 29.63 -2.33 -4.84
N HIS A 223 29.36 -3.00 -3.72
CA HIS A 223 28.97 -4.40 -3.62
C HIS A 223 27.56 -4.50 -3.01
N VAL A 224 26.66 -5.22 -3.67
CA VAL A 224 25.24 -5.27 -3.29
C VAL A 224 24.72 -6.70 -3.33
N LEU A 225 24.23 -7.19 -2.20
CA LEU A 225 23.65 -8.53 -2.05
C LEU A 225 22.13 -8.43 -1.92
N PHE A 226 21.40 -8.92 -2.92
CA PHE A 226 19.94 -9.03 -2.89
C PHE A 226 19.52 -10.44 -2.50
N ILE A 227 18.70 -10.54 -1.46
CA ILE A 227 18.18 -11.81 -0.93
C ILE A 227 16.66 -11.82 -1.02
N ALA A 228 16.12 -12.72 -1.84
CA ALA A 228 14.70 -12.81 -2.09
C ALA A 228 14.10 -14.15 -1.64
N GLY A 229 12.84 -14.12 -1.18
CA GLY A 229 12.03 -15.30 -0.88
C GLY A 229 10.67 -15.26 -1.58
N GLY A 230 10.39 -16.25 -2.44
CA GLY A 230 9.13 -16.36 -3.18
C GLY A 230 8.87 -15.15 -4.07
N ILE A 231 7.64 -14.61 -4.03
CA ILE A 231 7.28 -13.40 -4.78
C ILE A 231 7.94 -12.14 -4.23
N GLY A 232 8.55 -12.17 -3.03
CA GLY A 232 9.28 -11.03 -2.46
C GLY A 232 10.43 -10.51 -3.34
N VAL A 233 10.88 -11.30 -4.33
CA VAL A 233 11.84 -10.85 -5.33
C VAL A 233 11.37 -9.59 -6.08
N THR A 234 10.06 -9.39 -6.25
CA THR A 234 9.51 -8.31 -7.10
C THR A 234 9.86 -6.92 -6.59
N VAL A 235 10.01 -6.73 -5.28
CA VAL A 235 10.50 -5.48 -4.68
C VAL A 235 11.94 -5.19 -5.11
N LEU A 236 12.74 -6.26 -5.24
CA LEU A 236 14.16 -6.18 -5.55
C LEU A 236 14.41 -6.15 -7.07
N MET A 237 13.51 -6.70 -7.90
CA MET A 237 13.69 -6.78 -9.35
C MET A 237 14.01 -5.42 -9.98
N GLY A 238 13.20 -4.40 -9.64
CA GLY A 238 13.41 -3.04 -10.15
C GLY A 238 14.73 -2.46 -9.66
N GLN A 239 15.08 -2.70 -8.39
CA GLN A 239 16.31 -2.20 -7.77
C GLN A 239 17.56 -2.85 -8.38
N ILE A 240 17.56 -4.17 -8.58
CA ILE A 240 18.63 -4.93 -9.22
C ILE A 240 18.86 -4.40 -10.63
N THR A 241 17.78 -4.31 -11.40
CA THR A 241 17.83 -3.81 -12.78
C THR A 241 18.40 -2.39 -12.78
N HIS A 242 17.91 -1.51 -11.92
CA HIS A 242 18.41 -0.14 -11.79
C HIS A 242 19.89 -0.06 -11.36
N ALA A 243 20.32 -0.92 -10.44
CA ALA A 243 21.69 -0.99 -9.98
C ALA A 243 22.66 -1.41 -11.09
N LEU A 244 22.21 -2.28 -12.01
CA LEU A 244 23.00 -2.67 -13.19
C LEU A 244 23.09 -1.57 -14.25
N TYR A 245 22.13 -0.63 -14.30
CA TYR A 245 22.14 0.55 -15.19
C TYR A 245 22.94 1.74 -14.64
N THR A 246 23.08 1.85 -13.31
CA THR A 246 23.82 2.94 -12.63
C THR A 246 25.29 2.55 -12.45
N PRO A 247 26.20 3.40 -11.89
CA PRO A 247 27.59 3.57 -12.34
C PRO A 247 28.38 2.28 -12.58
N PRO A 248 29.31 2.30 -13.56
CA PRO A 248 30.00 1.10 -14.04
C PRO A 248 30.77 0.40 -12.91
N HIS A 249 30.84 -0.94 -13.01
CA HIS A 249 31.61 -1.83 -12.12
C HIS A 249 31.04 -2.09 -10.72
N LYS A 250 29.72 -2.01 -10.53
CA LYS A 250 29.07 -2.57 -9.34
C LYS A 250 29.13 -4.11 -9.38
N THR A 251 29.31 -4.73 -8.22
CA THR A 251 29.15 -6.17 -8.05
C THR A 251 27.80 -6.44 -7.41
N VAL A 252 26.98 -7.24 -8.07
CA VAL A 252 25.61 -7.56 -7.67
C VAL A 252 25.49 -9.06 -7.46
N TRP A 253 25.06 -9.46 -6.28
CA TRP A 253 24.69 -10.85 -5.98
C TRP A 253 23.18 -10.95 -5.83
N LEU A 254 22.56 -11.91 -6.50
CA LEU A 254 21.16 -12.28 -6.33
C LEU A 254 21.09 -13.68 -5.73
N VAL A 255 20.52 -13.79 -4.55
CA VAL A 255 20.20 -15.05 -3.88
C VAL A 255 18.69 -15.17 -3.78
N TRP A 256 18.10 -16.10 -4.52
CA TRP A 256 16.65 -16.23 -4.59
C TRP A 256 16.18 -17.62 -4.18
N HIS A 257 15.37 -17.65 -3.12
CA HIS A 257 14.73 -18.85 -2.61
C HIS A 257 13.29 -18.93 -3.11
N VAL A 258 12.94 -20.05 -3.71
CA VAL A 258 11.56 -20.39 -4.07
C VAL A 258 11.17 -21.74 -3.49
N ARG A 259 9.86 -22.02 -3.43
CA ARG A 259 9.39 -23.35 -3.07
C ARG A 259 9.38 -24.32 -4.25
N GLN A 260 9.20 -23.79 -5.47
CA GLN A 260 8.87 -24.55 -6.67
C GLN A 260 9.63 -23.96 -7.86
N SER A 261 10.19 -24.80 -8.73
CA SER A 261 11.01 -24.38 -9.87
C SER A 261 10.23 -23.59 -10.92
N GLU A 262 8.92 -23.82 -11.03
CA GLU A 262 7.99 -23.10 -11.92
C GLU A 262 8.07 -21.59 -11.70
N MET A 263 8.24 -21.18 -10.43
CA MET A 263 8.40 -19.78 -10.07
C MET A 263 9.70 -19.18 -10.59
N LEU A 264 10.77 -19.95 -10.81
CA LEU A 264 12.01 -19.45 -11.41
C LEU A 264 11.90 -19.41 -12.94
N LEU A 265 11.34 -20.47 -13.53
CA LEU A 265 11.22 -20.64 -14.99
C LEU A 265 10.44 -19.50 -15.64
N GLN A 266 9.39 -19.04 -14.97
CA GLN A 266 8.54 -17.97 -15.47
C GLN A 266 9.30 -16.62 -15.55
N PHE A 267 10.33 -16.43 -14.73
CA PHE A 267 11.19 -15.23 -14.72
C PHE A 267 12.52 -15.45 -15.46
N HIS A 268 12.64 -16.51 -16.25
CA HIS A 268 13.85 -16.79 -17.04
C HIS A 268 14.25 -15.64 -17.96
N ASP A 269 13.28 -15.00 -18.63
CA ASP A 269 13.56 -13.91 -19.55
C ASP A 269 14.17 -12.71 -18.81
N TRP A 270 13.62 -12.38 -17.64
CA TRP A 270 14.19 -11.36 -16.75
C TRP A 270 15.62 -11.72 -16.29
N LEU A 271 15.89 -12.97 -15.90
CA LEU A 271 17.24 -13.41 -15.49
C LEU A 271 18.26 -13.29 -16.64
N ARG A 272 17.85 -13.65 -17.87
CA ARG A 272 18.69 -13.47 -19.07
C ARG A 272 18.95 -12.00 -19.35
N ASP A 273 17.93 -11.15 -19.19
CA ASP A 273 18.08 -9.71 -19.38
C ASP A 273 19.05 -9.11 -18.35
N LEU A 274 19.03 -9.57 -17.10
CA LEU A 274 20.03 -9.14 -16.11
C LEU A 274 21.46 -9.53 -16.51
N GLU A 275 21.69 -10.75 -16.99
CA GLU A 275 23.02 -11.19 -17.46
C GLU A 275 23.50 -10.32 -18.63
N ALA A 276 22.61 -10.03 -19.58
CA ALA A 276 22.91 -9.16 -20.71
C ALA A 276 23.26 -7.74 -20.25
N LEU A 277 22.47 -7.15 -19.34
CA LEU A 277 22.70 -5.83 -18.78
C LEU A 277 24.02 -5.74 -18.01
N ALA A 278 24.33 -6.75 -17.18
CA ALA A 278 25.57 -6.81 -16.43
C ALA A 278 26.78 -6.86 -17.37
N SER A 279 26.70 -7.69 -18.41
CA SER A 279 27.74 -7.82 -19.44
C SER A 279 27.96 -6.51 -20.21
N MET A 280 26.87 -5.85 -20.63
CA MET A 280 26.94 -4.59 -21.38
C MET A 280 27.53 -3.44 -20.57
N ASN A 281 27.22 -3.36 -19.26
CA ASN A 281 27.63 -2.25 -18.41
C ASN A 281 28.92 -2.53 -17.62
N GLY A 282 29.58 -3.67 -17.86
CA GLY A 282 30.82 -4.04 -17.16
C GLY A 282 30.63 -4.29 -15.65
N SER A 283 29.41 -4.62 -15.24
CA SER A 283 29.04 -4.97 -13.87
C SER A 283 29.20 -6.48 -13.66
N ARG A 284 29.57 -6.88 -12.44
CA ARG A 284 29.69 -8.32 -12.10
C ARG A 284 28.37 -8.78 -11.50
N LEU A 285 27.74 -9.78 -12.10
CA LEU A 285 26.48 -10.34 -11.62
C LEU A 285 26.66 -11.81 -11.24
N TYR A 286 26.31 -12.15 -10.00
CA TYR A 286 26.28 -13.51 -9.50
C TYR A 286 24.85 -13.90 -9.13
N ILE A 287 24.36 -15.00 -9.69
CA ILE A 287 22.99 -15.49 -9.45
C ILE A 287 23.07 -16.84 -8.75
N ARG A 288 22.40 -16.97 -7.60
CA ARG A 288 22.20 -18.23 -6.87
C ARG A 288 20.72 -18.47 -6.67
N LEU A 289 20.22 -19.54 -7.27
CA LEU A 289 18.81 -19.91 -7.22
C LEU A 289 18.65 -21.17 -6.36
N HIS A 290 17.71 -21.12 -5.42
CA HIS A 290 17.48 -22.17 -4.44
C HIS A 290 16.02 -22.61 -4.45
N VAL A 291 15.78 -23.90 -4.63
CA VAL A 291 14.46 -24.53 -4.55
C VAL A 291 14.37 -25.29 -3.23
N THR A 292 13.39 -24.95 -2.40
CA THR A 292 13.28 -25.42 -1.01
C THR A 292 12.29 -26.57 -0.79
N ARG A 293 11.57 -27.01 -1.83
CA ARG A 293 10.73 -28.23 -1.80
C ARG A 293 11.00 -29.11 -3.02
N ASP A 294 10.78 -30.40 -2.83
CA ASP A 294 11.04 -31.48 -3.80
C ASP A 294 10.15 -31.36 -5.07
N PRO A 295 10.70 -31.47 -6.29
CA PRO A 295 9.94 -31.46 -7.56
C PRO A 295 8.89 -32.57 -7.71
N LEU A 296 8.91 -33.62 -6.88
CA LEU A 296 7.98 -34.77 -6.98
C LEU A 296 6.73 -34.68 -6.10
N ALA A 297 6.61 -33.66 -5.24
CA ALA A 297 5.39 -33.45 -4.48
C ALA A 297 4.31 -32.81 -5.38
N ILE A 298 3.57 -33.65 -6.12
CA ILE A 298 2.35 -33.25 -6.83
C ILE A 298 1.33 -32.81 -5.78
N PHE A 299 1.33 -31.51 -5.48
CA PHE A 299 0.15 -30.87 -4.91
C PHE A 299 -0.81 -30.64 -6.07
N ASN A 300 -1.98 -31.26 -6.00
CA ASN A 300 -3.10 -30.94 -6.87
C ASN A 300 -3.41 -29.44 -6.75
N VAL A 301 -2.90 -28.64 -7.70
CA VAL A 301 -3.17 -27.20 -7.82
C VAL A 301 -4.66 -26.93 -8.01
N SER A 302 -5.43 -27.95 -8.40
CA SER A 302 -6.88 -27.96 -8.49
C SER A 302 -7.61 -27.79 -7.14
N ASP A 303 -6.96 -28.05 -5.99
CA ASP A 303 -7.65 -27.92 -4.68
C ASP A 303 -7.67 -26.50 -4.10
N HIS A 304 -6.87 -25.56 -4.63
CA HIS A 304 -6.86 -24.17 -4.15
C HIS A 304 -7.90 -23.25 -4.81
N HIS A 305 -8.62 -23.71 -5.83
CA HIS A 305 -9.57 -22.91 -6.60
C HIS A 305 -11.02 -23.39 -6.47
N LYS A 306 -11.41 -24.01 -5.34
CA LYS A 306 -12.82 -24.33 -5.00
C LYS A 306 -13.62 -23.07 -4.61
N GLY A 307 -13.47 -21.99 -5.36
CA GLY A 307 -14.29 -20.80 -5.29
C GLY A 307 -15.08 -20.66 -6.59
N ILE A 308 -16.34 -20.25 -6.49
CA ILE A 308 -17.17 -19.88 -7.64
C ILE A 308 -16.38 -18.86 -8.48
N VAL A 309 -16.01 -19.20 -9.71
CA VAL A 309 -15.43 -18.24 -10.66
C VAL A 309 -16.51 -17.19 -10.91
N PRO A 310 -16.32 -15.93 -10.48
CA PRO A 310 -17.34 -14.91 -10.69
C PRO A 310 -17.55 -14.72 -12.19
N CYS A 311 -18.81 -14.67 -12.62
CA CYS A 311 -19.11 -14.21 -13.97
C CYS A 311 -18.76 -12.72 -14.04
N PHE A 312 -17.68 -12.38 -14.73
CA PHE A 312 -17.29 -10.99 -14.94
C PHE A 312 -18.18 -10.40 -16.02
N ASP A 313 -18.84 -9.29 -15.70
CA ASP A 313 -19.48 -8.45 -16.72
C ASP A 313 -18.38 -7.70 -17.47
N VAL A 314 -18.06 -8.19 -18.68
CA VAL A 314 -17.01 -7.63 -19.54
C VAL A 314 -17.61 -6.65 -20.57
N HIS A 315 -18.83 -6.14 -20.33
CA HIS A 315 -19.55 -5.26 -21.26
C HIS A 315 -19.55 -3.78 -20.87
N ALA A 316 -18.71 -3.37 -19.90
CA ALA A 316 -18.57 -1.97 -19.53
C ALA A 316 -18.15 -1.13 -20.75
N LYS A 317 -18.81 0.02 -20.96
CA LYS A 317 -18.49 0.95 -22.05
C LYS A 317 -16.99 1.28 -22.05
N PRO A 318 -16.34 1.44 -23.22
CA PRO A 318 -14.96 1.87 -23.27
C PRO A 318 -14.82 3.20 -22.56
N VAL A 319 -14.11 3.21 -21.43
CA VAL A 319 -13.70 4.44 -20.75
C VAL A 319 -12.31 4.78 -21.28
N GLU A 320 -12.11 6.05 -21.62
CA GLU A 320 -10.82 6.53 -22.11
C GLU A 320 -9.74 6.34 -21.04
N ALA A 321 -8.68 5.63 -21.40
CA ALA A 321 -7.66 5.16 -20.46
C ALA A 321 -6.38 5.99 -20.57
N THR A 322 -6.00 6.64 -19.48
CA THR A 322 -4.87 7.58 -19.46
C THR A 322 -3.61 6.93 -18.90
N PRO A 323 -2.41 7.32 -19.37
CA PRO A 323 -1.18 7.00 -18.67
C PRO A 323 -1.25 7.47 -17.22
N GLN A 324 -0.69 6.70 -16.30
CA GLN A 324 -0.65 7.14 -14.92
C GLN A 324 0.24 8.38 -14.77
N ALA A 325 -0.33 9.43 -14.18
CA ALA A 325 0.33 10.69 -13.91
C ALA A 325 0.15 11.10 -12.45
N ASN A 326 1.24 11.42 -11.75
CA ASN A 326 1.14 12.07 -10.46
C ASN A 326 0.89 13.57 -10.62
N LEU A 327 0.16 14.11 -9.66
CA LEU A 327 0.01 15.56 -9.50
C LEU A 327 1.36 16.25 -9.29
N SER A 328 1.55 17.39 -9.96
CA SER A 328 2.71 18.26 -9.73
C SER A 328 2.74 18.77 -8.29
N PHE A 329 3.94 19.06 -7.78
CA PHE A 329 4.11 19.62 -6.43
C PHE A 329 3.28 20.89 -6.23
N ALA A 330 3.28 21.80 -7.22
CA ALA A 330 2.49 23.03 -7.17
C ALA A 330 0.99 22.74 -7.01
N ARG A 331 0.43 21.80 -7.79
CA ARG A 331 -0.99 21.42 -7.66
C ARG A 331 -1.27 20.80 -6.30
N ARG A 332 -0.39 19.93 -5.80
CA ARG A 332 -0.49 19.35 -4.44
C ARG A 332 -0.57 20.44 -3.38
N THR A 333 0.40 21.35 -3.38
CA THR A 333 0.47 22.47 -2.44
C THR A 333 -0.78 23.37 -2.51
N TRP A 334 -1.24 23.71 -3.73
CA TRP A 334 -2.45 24.53 -3.89
C TRP A 334 -3.71 23.86 -3.36
N MET A 335 -3.90 22.56 -3.62
CA MET A 335 -5.04 21.81 -3.07
C MET A 335 -4.98 21.73 -1.55
N ALA A 336 -3.79 21.54 -0.97
CA ALA A 336 -3.61 21.53 0.48
C ALA A 336 -3.91 22.88 1.12
N LEU A 337 -3.41 23.97 0.53
CA LEU A 337 -3.70 25.32 0.98
C LEU A 337 -5.19 25.64 0.90
N LEU A 338 -5.85 25.28 -0.19
CA LEU A 338 -7.28 25.49 -0.36
C LEU A 338 -8.10 24.71 0.68
N ALA A 339 -7.78 23.43 0.91
CA ALA A 339 -8.42 22.63 1.95
C ALA A 339 -8.26 23.23 3.34
N PHE A 340 -7.05 23.68 3.67
CA PHE A 340 -6.74 24.31 4.94
C PHE A 340 -7.48 25.65 5.11
N VAL A 341 -7.44 26.53 4.12
CA VAL A 341 -8.06 27.87 4.19
C VAL A 341 -9.59 27.78 4.19
N CYS A 342 -10.20 26.96 3.34
CA CYS A 342 -11.66 26.81 3.31
C CYS A 342 -12.19 26.18 4.60
N SER A 343 -11.57 25.09 5.07
CA SER A 343 -12.01 24.44 6.30
C SER A 343 -11.68 25.28 7.54
N GLY A 344 -10.54 25.96 7.56
CA GLY A 344 -10.12 26.83 8.66
C GLY A 344 -10.98 28.09 8.74
N GLY A 345 -11.29 28.71 7.60
CA GLY A 345 -12.18 29.86 7.52
C GLY A 345 -13.61 29.57 7.97
N LEU A 346 -14.17 28.40 7.61
CA LEU A 346 -15.48 28.01 8.14
C LEU A 346 -15.44 27.66 9.62
N LEU A 347 -14.36 27.06 10.12
CA LEU A 347 -14.18 26.80 11.55
C LEU A 347 -14.08 28.10 12.35
N THR A 348 -13.31 29.09 11.88
CA THR A 348 -13.20 30.38 12.55
C THR A 348 -14.53 31.13 12.55
N LEU A 349 -15.27 31.11 11.44
CA LEU A 349 -16.63 31.64 11.38
C LEU A 349 -17.59 30.90 12.34
N ALA A 350 -17.44 29.58 12.50
CA ALA A 350 -18.29 28.82 13.40
C ALA A 350 -17.99 29.07 14.89
N LEU A 351 -16.72 29.29 15.25
CA LEU A 351 -16.33 29.52 16.64
C LEU A 351 -16.40 31.01 17.06
N TYR A 352 -16.12 31.91 16.12
CA TYR A 352 -15.94 33.34 16.39
C TYR A 352 -16.90 34.24 15.59
N GLY A 353 -17.82 33.67 14.82
CA GLY A 353 -18.83 34.43 14.10
C GLY A 353 -19.91 34.99 15.04
N ASN A 354 -20.20 36.29 14.89
CA ASN A 354 -21.19 36.99 15.71
C ASN A 354 -22.57 36.30 15.72
N ALA A 355 -22.99 35.67 14.62
CA ALA A 355 -24.29 35.00 14.52
C ALA A 355 -24.44 33.78 15.45
N LEU A 356 -23.34 33.12 15.82
CA LEU A 356 -23.35 31.97 16.74
C LEU A 356 -23.09 32.39 18.18
N GLN A 357 -22.30 33.44 18.42
CA GLN A 357 -22.01 33.96 19.76
C GLN A 357 -23.20 34.71 20.40
N THR A 358 -24.11 35.25 19.60
CA THR A 358 -25.34 35.90 20.09
C THR A 358 -26.44 34.93 20.50
N ALA A 359 -26.29 33.63 20.22
CA ALA A 359 -27.24 32.62 20.67
C ALA A 359 -27.17 32.45 22.20
N GLN A 360 -28.32 32.33 22.85
CA GLN A 360 -28.43 32.12 24.30
C GLN A 360 -27.53 30.97 24.77
N GLY A 361 -26.93 31.06 25.96
CA GLY A 361 -25.97 30.08 26.48
C GLY A 361 -26.46 28.62 26.46
N ASN A 362 -27.77 28.40 26.43
CA ASN A 362 -28.39 27.07 26.34
C ASN A 362 -28.17 26.35 25.00
N TYR A 363 -27.79 27.06 23.95
CA TYR A 363 -27.53 26.47 22.63
C TYR A 363 -26.08 26.01 22.43
N TRP A 364 -25.25 25.99 23.47
CA TRP A 364 -23.86 25.57 23.33
C TRP A 364 -23.67 24.17 22.70
N PRO A 365 -24.53 23.15 22.92
CA PRO A 365 -24.36 21.85 22.26
C PRO A 365 -24.57 21.96 20.75
N LEU A 366 -25.57 22.76 20.34
CA LEU A 366 -25.86 23.04 18.94
C LEU A 366 -24.71 23.82 18.29
N GLN A 367 -24.16 24.84 18.98
CA GLN A 367 -22.99 25.58 18.50
C GLN A 367 -21.79 24.65 18.23
N ARG A 368 -21.48 23.72 19.15
CA ARG A 368 -20.38 22.76 18.97
C ARG A 368 -20.66 21.78 17.83
N PHE A 369 -21.90 21.31 17.71
CA PHE A 369 -22.31 20.44 16.61
C PHE A 369 -22.18 21.14 15.24
N VAL A 370 -22.64 22.39 15.15
CA VAL A 370 -22.50 23.23 13.95
C VAL A 370 -21.02 23.47 13.63
N ALA A 371 -20.17 23.73 14.63
CA ALA A 371 -18.74 23.90 14.40
C ALA A 371 -18.07 22.62 13.87
N CYS A 372 -18.46 21.44 14.36
CA CYS A 372 -18.03 20.16 13.81
C CYS A 372 -18.50 19.99 12.36
N CYS A 373 -19.77 20.30 12.07
CA CYS A 373 -20.32 20.25 10.71
C CYS A 373 -19.65 21.26 9.76
N ALA A 374 -19.29 22.45 10.25
CA ALA A 374 -18.62 23.48 9.46
C ALA A 374 -17.21 23.04 9.02
N VAL A 375 -16.48 22.36 9.89
CA VAL A 375 -15.18 21.73 9.55
C VAL A 375 -15.38 20.71 8.42
N VAL A 376 -16.36 19.81 8.53
CA VAL A 376 -16.67 18.82 7.50
C VAL A 376 -17.15 19.47 6.20
N GLY A 377 -17.98 20.51 6.29
CA GLY A 377 -18.52 21.26 5.16
C GLY A 377 -17.43 22.01 4.39
N GLY A 378 -16.53 22.71 5.06
CA GLY A 378 -15.46 23.49 4.40
C GLY A 378 -14.46 22.59 3.69
N CYS A 379 -14.19 21.45 4.31
CA CYS A 379 -13.51 20.32 3.72
C CYS A 379 -14.18 19.80 2.43
N ALA A 380 -15.51 19.61 2.44
CA ALA A 380 -16.27 19.19 1.26
C ALA A 380 -16.31 20.26 0.15
N VAL A 381 -16.34 21.55 0.51
CA VAL A 381 -16.26 22.66 -0.45
C VAL A 381 -14.91 22.68 -1.15
N ALA A 382 -13.81 22.61 -0.40
CA ALA A 382 -12.46 22.53 -0.99
C ALA A 382 -12.33 21.34 -1.94
N TYR A 383 -12.89 20.20 -1.53
CA TYR A 383 -12.96 19.00 -2.37
C TYR A 383 -13.71 19.24 -3.68
N PHE A 384 -14.89 19.86 -3.62
CA PHE A 384 -15.71 20.13 -4.80
C PHE A 384 -15.01 21.08 -5.79
N VAL A 385 -14.44 22.17 -5.28
CA VAL A 385 -13.72 23.18 -6.09
C VAL A 385 -12.57 22.54 -6.86
N VAL A 386 -11.76 21.70 -6.19
CA VAL A 386 -10.67 20.96 -6.84
C VAL A 386 -11.21 19.96 -7.86
N SER A 387 -12.31 19.28 -7.54
CA SER A 387 -12.88 18.29 -8.45
C SER A 387 -13.41 18.89 -9.75
N ALA A 388 -13.97 20.10 -9.71
CA ALA A 388 -14.50 20.79 -10.87
C ALA A 388 -13.42 21.40 -11.79
N ALA A 389 -12.23 21.68 -11.25
CA ALA A 389 -11.17 22.39 -11.97
C ALA A 389 -10.25 21.49 -12.82
N SER A 390 -10.28 20.17 -12.64
CA SER A 390 -9.35 19.26 -13.35
C SER A 390 -9.97 18.73 -14.63
N SER A 391 -9.43 19.16 -15.77
CA SER A 391 -9.69 18.56 -17.08
C SER A 391 -8.90 17.26 -17.24
N VAL A 392 -9.58 16.18 -17.63
CA VAL A 392 -8.92 14.96 -18.11
C VAL A 392 -8.37 15.26 -19.50
N LEU A 393 -7.05 15.15 -19.67
CA LEU A 393 -6.44 15.21 -21.00
C LEU A 393 -6.84 13.94 -21.76
N PRO A 394 -7.32 14.05 -23.01
CA PRO A 394 -7.63 12.89 -23.82
C PRO A 394 -6.35 12.08 -24.07
N SER A 395 -6.48 10.77 -24.07
CA SER A 395 -5.38 9.83 -24.26
C SER A 395 -5.81 8.72 -25.21
N GLN A 396 -4.99 8.52 -26.23
CA GLN A 396 -5.21 7.52 -27.26
C GLN A 396 -5.10 6.10 -26.69
N GLN A 397 -6.09 5.25 -26.95
CA GLN A 397 -6.03 3.83 -26.62
C GLN A 397 -4.96 3.15 -27.51
N LEU A 398 -3.88 2.70 -26.88
CA LEU A 398 -2.87 1.85 -27.51
C LEU A 398 -3.33 0.38 -27.45
N PRO A 399 -2.96 -0.46 -28.43
CA PRO A 399 -3.29 -1.88 -28.40
C PRO A 399 -2.65 -2.56 -27.19
N VAL A 400 -3.45 -3.30 -26.42
CA VAL A 400 -3.03 -4.02 -25.22
C VAL A 400 -2.51 -5.41 -25.61
N ASP A 401 -1.28 -5.75 -25.22
CA ASP A 401 -0.77 -7.11 -25.32
C ASP A 401 -1.41 -7.99 -24.23
N MET A 402 -2.31 -8.88 -24.64
CA MET A 402 -3.04 -9.81 -23.78
C MET A 402 -2.57 -11.26 -23.96
N THR A 403 -1.30 -11.47 -24.31
CA THR A 403 -0.74 -12.83 -24.45
C THR A 403 -0.79 -13.59 -23.11
N THR A 404 -1.14 -14.88 -23.15
CA THR A 404 -0.81 -15.81 -22.05
C THR A 404 0.37 -16.60 -22.53
N LEU A 405 1.42 -16.64 -21.73
CA LEU A 405 2.55 -17.49 -22.03
C LEU A 405 2.14 -18.93 -21.78
N PRO A 406 2.29 -19.84 -22.77
CA PRO A 406 2.10 -21.25 -22.52
C PRO A 406 3.08 -21.72 -21.44
N PRO A 407 2.73 -22.75 -20.65
CA PRO A 407 3.68 -23.35 -19.72
C PRO A 407 4.92 -23.82 -20.50
N LYS A 408 6.11 -23.51 -19.98
CA LYS A 408 7.38 -23.95 -20.58
C LYS A 408 7.47 -25.48 -20.53
N PRO A 409 7.86 -26.15 -21.62
CA PRO A 409 7.95 -27.62 -21.66
C PRO A 409 9.00 -28.15 -20.68
N ALA A 410 8.85 -29.41 -20.25
CA ALA A 410 9.73 -30.03 -19.25
C ALA A 410 11.21 -30.05 -19.67
N THR A 411 11.52 -30.14 -20.97
CA THR A 411 12.88 -30.09 -21.49
C THR A 411 13.54 -28.73 -21.25
N ASP A 412 12.78 -27.64 -21.39
CA ASP A 412 13.27 -26.28 -21.10
C ASP A 412 13.52 -26.09 -19.60
N THR A 413 12.73 -26.76 -18.76
CA THR A 413 12.93 -26.77 -17.31
C THR A 413 14.29 -27.35 -16.93
N VAL A 414 14.65 -28.52 -17.47
CA VAL A 414 15.93 -29.17 -17.16
C VAL A 414 17.09 -28.30 -17.63
N LEU A 415 17.01 -27.75 -18.84
CA LEU A 415 18.04 -26.86 -19.39
C LEU A 415 18.22 -25.60 -18.54
N PHE A 416 17.13 -25.00 -18.07
CA PHE A 416 17.17 -23.85 -17.16
C PHE A 416 17.86 -24.19 -15.84
N LEU A 417 17.47 -25.31 -15.21
CA LEU A 417 18.03 -25.72 -13.92
C LEU A 417 19.54 -25.98 -14.02
N LEU A 418 19.99 -26.57 -15.13
CA LEU A 418 21.41 -26.78 -15.41
C LEU A 418 22.14 -25.47 -15.68
N LYS A 419 21.58 -24.56 -16.50
CA LYS A 419 22.20 -23.27 -16.83
C LYS A 419 22.50 -22.45 -15.56
N TYR A 420 21.54 -22.37 -14.65
CA TYR A 420 21.66 -21.55 -13.43
C TYR A 420 22.20 -22.34 -12.23
N ASN A 421 22.61 -23.60 -12.41
CA ASN A 421 23.06 -24.50 -11.34
C ASN A 421 22.12 -24.45 -10.11
N VAL A 422 20.81 -24.61 -10.35
CA VAL A 422 19.78 -24.41 -9.33
C VAL A 422 19.90 -25.47 -8.24
N GLN A 423 20.06 -25.03 -7.00
CA GLN A 423 20.27 -25.91 -5.86
C GLN A 423 18.95 -26.27 -5.19
N THR A 424 18.75 -27.53 -4.82
CA THR A 424 17.55 -28.01 -4.10
C THR A 424 17.70 -27.97 -2.58
N ILE A 425 18.58 -27.10 -2.08
CA ILE A 425 18.88 -26.92 -0.66
C ILE A 425 18.77 -25.44 -0.28
N ARG A 426 18.64 -25.17 1.02
CA ARG A 426 18.78 -23.81 1.54
C ARG A 426 20.24 -23.35 1.43
N VAL A 427 20.43 -22.05 1.30
CA VAL A 427 21.77 -21.44 1.32
C VAL A 427 22.44 -21.70 2.66
N ASP A 428 23.73 -22.07 2.60
CA ASP A 428 24.62 -21.92 3.74
C ASP A 428 25.14 -20.48 3.79
N TRP A 429 24.59 -19.69 4.70
CA TRP A 429 24.93 -18.28 4.83
C TRP A 429 26.37 -18.05 5.23
N THR A 430 26.94 -18.92 6.07
CA THR A 430 28.33 -18.76 6.54
C THR A 430 29.29 -18.91 5.37
N VAL A 431 29.09 -19.94 4.53
CA VAL A 431 29.89 -20.16 3.34
C VAL A 431 29.75 -19.00 2.35
N LEU A 432 28.51 -18.61 2.03
CA LEU A 432 28.25 -17.52 1.09
C LEU A 432 28.87 -16.19 1.55
N LEU A 433 28.66 -15.80 2.81
CA LEU A 433 29.15 -14.53 3.33
C LEU A 433 30.68 -14.49 3.40
N ASN A 434 31.32 -15.62 3.74
CA ASN A 434 32.77 -15.73 3.71
C ASN A 434 33.33 -15.64 2.28
N GLU A 435 32.66 -16.26 1.32
CA GLU A 435 33.03 -16.17 -0.09
C GLU A 435 32.92 -14.73 -0.62
N ILE A 436 31.85 -14.01 -0.26
CA ILE A 436 31.69 -12.59 -0.62
C ILE A 436 32.80 -11.77 0.03
N GLN A 437 33.09 -11.98 1.33
CA GLN A 437 34.14 -11.26 2.05
C GLN A 437 35.53 -11.44 1.41
N GLN A 438 35.82 -12.61 0.85
CA GLN A 438 37.09 -12.88 0.16
C GLN A 438 37.21 -12.17 -1.19
N GLN A 439 36.09 -11.75 -1.79
CA GLN A 439 36.05 -11.10 -3.10
C GLN A 439 36.03 -9.57 -3.04
N ILE A 440 35.88 -8.98 -1.85
CA ILE A 440 35.80 -7.53 -1.62
C ILE A 440 37.06 -7.01 -0.93
N ALA A 441 37.36 -5.72 -1.11
CA ALA A 441 38.47 -5.07 -0.41
C ALA A 441 38.16 -4.91 1.09
N LEU A 442 39.19 -4.76 1.93
CA LEU A 442 39.04 -4.72 3.39
C LEU A 442 38.13 -3.58 3.89
N ASP A 443 38.14 -2.44 3.19
CA ASP A 443 37.38 -1.23 3.55
C ASP A 443 36.05 -1.09 2.81
N ASP A 444 35.73 -2.03 1.91
CA ASP A 444 34.50 -2.00 1.13
C ASP A 444 33.31 -2.47 1.96
N MET A 445 32.18 -1.78 1.83
CA MET A 445 30.92 -2.17 2.48
C MET A 445 29.98 -2.87 1.50
N VAL A 446 29.24 -3.86 1.99
CA VAL A 446 28.22 -4.60 1.22
C VAL A 446 26.83 -4.18 1.67
N GLY A 447 26.05 -3.64 0.75
CA GLY A 447 24.63 -3.36 0.99
C GLY A 447 23.81 -4.63 0.82
N VAL A 448 23.20 -5.14 1.89
CA VAL A 448 22.38 -6.35 1.89
C VAL A 448 20.90 -5.97 1.89
N PHE A 449 20.17 -6.36 0.86
CA PHE A 449 18.74 -6.03 0.69
C PHE A 449 17.92 -7.31 0.75
N VAL A 450 17.13 -7.50 1.80
CA VAL A 450 16.38 -8.74 2.04
C VAL A 450 14.86 -8.52 1.92
N SER A 451 14.19 -9.35 1.11
CA SER A 451 12.73 -9.38 1.00
C SER A 451 12.18 -10.79 0.92
N GLY A 452 11.30 -11.17 1.85
CA GLY A 452 10.76 -12.52 1.88
C GLY A 452 10.00 -12.85 3.17
N PRO A 453 9.73 -14.14 3.42
CA PRO A 453 9.01 -14.57 4.61
C PRO A 453 9.85 -14.32 5.88
N LYS A 454 9.18 -14.04 7.01
CA LYS A 454 9.85 -13.71 8.29
C LYS A 454 10.97 -14.69 8.71
N PRO A 455 10.84 -16.03 8.52
CA PRO A 455 11.91 -16.95 8.85
C PRO A 455 13.18 -16.72 8.02
N LEU A 456 13.06 -16.37 6.73
CA LEU A 456 14.21 -16.06 5.88
C LEU A 456 14.91 -14.79 6.36
N ILE A 457 14.14 -13.75 6.69
CA ILE A 457 14.69 -12.49 7.19
C ILE A 457 15.47 -12.72 8.49
N ARG A 458 14.88 -13.45 9.44
CA ARG A 458 15.55 -13.79 10.71
C ARG A 458 16.84 -14.58 10.51
N ASP A 459 16.80 -15.59 9.64
CA ASP A 459 17.97 -16.42 9.33
C ASP A 459 19.12 -15.59 8.74
N VAL A 460 18.80 -14.62 7.87
CA VAL A 460 19.79 -13.67 7.33
C VAL A 460 20.36 -12.77 8.44
N ASP A 461 19.50 -12.23 9.31
CA ASP A 461 19.92 -11.35 10.41
C ASP A 461 20.85 -12.07 11.39
N ASP A 462 20.48 -13.29 11.80
CA ASP A 462 21.25 -14.10 12.75
C ASP A 462 22.66 -14.43 12.20
N ASN A 463 22.79 -14.63 10.88
CA ASN A 463 24.07 -14.96 10.25
C ASN A 463 24.93 -13.72 9.90
N ILE A 464 24.31 -12.54 9.75
CA ILE A 464 25.02 -11.28 9.50
C ILE A 464 25.39 -10.58 10.81
N GLN A 465 24.69 -10.87 11.91
CA GLN A 465 24.99 -10.30 13.21
C GLN A 465 26.47 -10.50 13.58
N GLY A 466 27.16 -9.41 13.90
CA GLY A 466 28.59 -9.42 14.21
C GLY A 466 29.54 -9.26 13.01
N ARG A 467 29.02 -9.08 11.78
CA ARG A 467 29.83 -8.80 10.58
C ARG A 467 29.64 -7.34 10.13
N PRO A 468 30.51 -6.39 10.56
CA PRO A 468 30.29 -4.95 10.31
C PRO A 468 30.30 -4.59 8.81
N THR A 469 30.97 -5.37 7.98
CA THR A 469 31.06 -5.18 6.52
C THR A 469 29.70 -5.24 5.81
N PHE A 470 28.71 -5.94 6.39
CA PHE A 470 27.40 -6.16 5.77
C PHE A 470 26.34 -5.27 6.41
N HIS A 471 25.74 -4.39 5.62
CA HIS A 471 24.69 -3.50 6.07
C HIS A 471 23.32 -3.99 5.59
N VAL A 472 22.49 -4.48 6.51
CA VAL A 472 21.19 -5.07 6.20
C VAL A 472 20.10 -4.00 6.08
N HIS A 473 19.34 -4.08 4.99
CA HIS A 473 18.17 -3.28 4.67
C HIS A 473 16.97 -4.20 4.45
N HIS A 474 15.94 -4.05 5.27
CA HIS A 474 14.74 -4.87 5.17
C HIS A 474 13.70 -4.26 4.23
N HIS A 475 13.28 -5.06 3.26
CA HIS A 475 12.16 -4.74 2.37
C HIS A 475 10.94 -5.56 2.77
N HIS A 476 10.00 -4.91 3.47
CA HIS A 476 8.69 -5.48 3.72
C HIS A 476 7.78 -5.26 2.50
N PHE A 477 7.18 -6.34 1.99
CA PHE A 477 6.08 -6.25 1.05
C PHE A 477 4.76 -6.37 1.81
N LEU A 478 3.79 -5.53 1.46
CA LEU A 478 2.44 -5.56 2.01
C LEU A 478 1.70 -6.73 1.32
N ILE A 479 1.34 -7.77 2.08
CA ILE A 479 0.37 -8.80 1.65
C ILE A 479 -0.97 -8.47 2.29
#